data_AF-A0A951ET49-F1
#
_entry.id   AF-A0A951ET49-F1
#
_cell.length_a   1.000
_cell.length_b   1.000
_cell.length_c   1.000
_cell.angle_alpha   90.00
_cell.angle_beta   90.00
_cell.angle_gamma   90.00
#
_symmetry.space_group_name_H-M   'P 1'
#
loop_
_entity.id
_entity.type
_entity.pdbx_description
1 polymer ?
#
loop_
_entity_poly.entity_id
_entity_poly.type
_entity_poly.pdbx_seq_one_letter_code
_entity_poly.pdbx_strand_id
1 'polypeptide(L)'
;MTFTYAIDLQDPHDLGGSDDAGLVTDLAAAAADWSQYIAGAGTLVIALDFAALGSGVLANGGATVDIGNGGTLDGRTLLTPSSIYELTTGQHVQGYTTDITVTVSTEYLDSLYIDPDPADGDAVPAGEYDALSLLRHELAHGFGFGGATTSSGSLGSEETLWDHYLQKNPDGTADFVGPTAESVYGGPVPITTLDNGEAYSHVGNSADGPLGQDLMNGVGMQAGRTYDISSVDLAMLSDVGVPVSSYPQDIVPCFCAGTRILTPDGEVPVEDLRVGDHVRTASGAAVPIVWIGRRRVDCRGRCDPTSVSPIRISAGAFAAGRPARDLLLSPDHAVYAEGVLIPARHLVNDASIRREAAGIVQYLHLELPAHDVLLAEGLPVESYLDTGNRMQLEPGISPARPARISCAPLRCDGQHVARVRRRLRARAALRTLPPARTAAPNSERRLTPPAVPARC
;
A
#
# COMPACT_ATOMS: atom_id res chain seq x y z
N MET A 1 -17.16 8.51 -5.25
CA MET A 1 -17.22 7.67 -6.47
C MET A 1 -15.82 7.70 -7.03
N THR A 2 -15.23 6.54 -7.33
CA THR A 2 -13.92 6.44 -7.98
C THR A 2 -13.99 7.16 -9.34
N PHE A 3 -12.91 7.78 -9.80
CA PHE A 3 -12.92 8.34 -11.16
C PHE A 3 -12.98 7.21 -12.19
N THR A 4 -13.52 7.51 -13.37
CA THR A 4 -13.52 6.60 -14.52
C THR A 4 -12.45 7.03 -15.52
N TYR A 5 -11.97 6.11 -16.33
CA TYR A 5 -10.94 6.41 -17.32
C TYR A 5 -11.11 5.62 -18.61
N ALA A 6 -10.50 6.12 -19.68
CA ALA A 6 -10.32 5.45 -20.96
C ALA A 6 -8.88 5.62 -21.41
N ILE A 7 -8.31 4.58 -22.02
CA ILE A 7 -6.97 4.63 -22.61
C ILE A 7 -7.13 4.88 -24.12
N ASP A 8 -6.41 5.88 -24.63
CA ASP A 8 -6.31 6.21 -26.05
C ASP A 8 -4.89 5.91 -26.54
N LEU A 9 -4.72 4.81 -27.27
CA LEU A 9 -3.44 4.44 -27.86
C LEU A 9 -3.18 5.30 -29.12
N GLN A 10 -2.17 6.16 -29.06
CA GLN A 10 -1.79 7.09 -30.11
C GLN A 10 -0.48 6.67 -30.78
N ASP A 11 -0.44 5.46 -31.36
CA ASP A 11 0.71 4.97 -32.12
C ASP A 11 0.42 4.85 -33.63
N PRO A 12 0.39 5.97 -34.39
CA PRO A 12 0.12 5.93 -35.83
C PRO A 12 1.28 5.35 -36.66
N HIS A 13 2.44 5.11 -36.04
CA HIS A 13 3.67 4.69 -36.70
C HIS A 13 4.14 3.29 -36.29
N ASP A 14 3.39 2.60 -35.44
CA ASP A 14 3.69 1.25 -34.95
C ASP A 14 5.09 1.20 -34.29
N LEU A 15 5.38 2.22 -33.49
CA LEU A 15 6.63 2.39 -32.75
C LEU A 15 6.71 1.49 -31.52
N GLY A 16 5.59 1.24 -30.84
CA GLY A 16 5.50 0.27 -29.75
C GLY A 16 5.33 -1.17 -30.26
N GLY A 17 4.75 -1.35 -31.44
CA GLY A 17 4.78 -2.61 -32.17
C GLY A 17 4.09 -3.76 -31.42
N SER A 18 4.85 -4.79 -31.04
CA SER A 18 4.29 -5.92 -30.28
C SER A 18 3.91 -5.58 -28.84
N ASP A 19 4.42 -4.47 -28.32
CA ASP A 19 4.33 -4.11 -26.90
C ASP A 19 3.09 -3.27 -26.58
N ASP A 20 2.45 -2.67 -27.59
CA ASP A 20 1.26 -1.83 -27.50
C ASP A 20 0.18 -2.42 -26.59
N ALA A 21 -0.22 -3.66 -26.86
CA ALA A 21 -1.32 -4.30 -26.14
C ALA A 21 -0.97 -4.53 -24.66
N GLY A 22 0.28 -4.84 -24.36
CA GLY A 22 0.75 -5.04 -23.00
C GLY A 22 0.86 -3.71 -22.24
N LEU A 23 1.44 -2.68 -22.85
CA LEU A 23 1.53 -1.34 -22.24
C LEU A 23 0.16 -0.68 -22.05
N VAL A 24 -0.80 -0.90 -22.95
CA VAL A 24 -2.20 -0.49 -22.73
C VAL A 24 -2.80 -1.20 -21.50
N THR A 25 -2.47 -2.49 -21.31
CA THR A 25 -2.94 -3.27 -20.15
C THR A 25 -2.33 -2.76 -18.86
N ASP A 26 -1.02 -2.51 -18.82
CA ASP A 26 -0.32 -1.98 -17.66
C ASP A 26 -0.74 -0.54 -17.35
N LEU A 27 -0.97 0.31 -18.36
CA LEU A 27 -1.46 1.66 -18.14
C LEU A 27 -2.89 1.65 -17.59
N ALA A 28 -3.74 0.75 -18.08
CA ALA A 28 -5.09 0.57 -17.54
C ALA A 28 -5.06 0.07 -16.08
N ALA A 29 -4.09 -0.77 -15.71
CA ALA A 29 -3.88 -1.20 -14.33
C ALA A 29 -3.34 -0.06 -13.44
N ALA A 30 -2.37 0.72 -13.93
CA ALA A 30 -1.87 1.91 -13.24
C ALA A 30 -2.99 2.92 -12.95
N ALA A 31 -3.84 3.21 -13.94
CA ALA A 31 -5.01 4.06 -13.78
C ALA A 31 -6.03 3.45 -12.79
N ALA A 32 -6.20 2.13 -12.81
CA ALA A 32 -7.03 1.42 -11.83
C ALA A 32 -6.53 1.65 -10.41
N ASP A 33 -5.22 1.57 -10.16
CA ASP A 33 -4.61 1.78 -8.84
C ASP A 33 -4.86 3.19 -8.32
N TRP A 34 -4.63 4.21 -9.14
CA TRP A 34 -4.96 5.59 -8.78
C TRP A 34 -6.45 5.79 -8.50
N SER A 35 -7.34 5.13 -9.25
CA SER A 35 -8.80 5.24 -9.07
C SER A 35 -9.31 4.71 -7.74
N GLN A 36 -8.54 3.86 -7.05
CA GLN A 36 -8.86 3.39 -5.71
C GLN A 36 -8.79 4.54 -4.68
N TYR A 37 -7.92 5.52 -4.93
CA TYR A 37 -7.61 6.60 -4.00
C TYR A 37 -8.24 7.93 -4.42
N ILE A 38 -8.38 8.19 -5.71
CA ILE A 38 -8.88 9.46 -6.24
C ILE A 38 -10.37 9.33 -6.62
N ALA A 39 -11.19 10.27 -6.15
CA ALA A 39 -12.56 10.42 -6.63
C ALA A 39 -12.60 11.27 -7.90
N GLY A 40 -13.63 11.15 -8.73
CA GLY A 40 -13.76 12.03 -9.90
C GLY A 40 -15.20 12.20 -10.32
N ALA A 41 -15.52 13.39 -10.84
CA ALA A 41 -16.81 13.67 -11.46
C ALA A 41 -16.83 13.29 -12.96
N GLY A 42 -15.67 13.29 -13.62
CA GLY A 42 -15.50 13.04 -15.07
C GLY A 42 -14.87 11.68 -15.41
N THR A 43 -14.61 11.47 -16.71
CA THR A 43 -13.94 10.28 -17.25
C THR A 43 -12.65 10.69 -17.93
N LEU A 44 -11.51 10.50 -17.26
CA LEU A 44 -10.22 10.88 -17.80
C LEU A 44 -9.87 10.06 -19.04
N VAL A 45 -9.48 10.73 -20.13
CA VAL A 45 -8.91 10.08 -21.31
C VAL A 45 -7.38 10.20 -21.24
N ILE A 46 -6.70 9.07 -21.17
CA ILE A 46 -5.26 8.98 -20.99
C ILE A 46 -4.64 8.52 -22.33
N ALA A 47 -3.88 9.41 -22.97
CA ALA A 47 -3.11 9.07 -24.16
C ALA A 47 -1.87 8.24 -23.81
N LEU A 48 -1.65 7.17 -24.56
CA LEU A 48 -0.37 6.44 -24.60
C LEU A 48 0.29 6.69 -25.96
N ASP A 49 1.49 7.28 -25.95
CA ASP A 49 2.29 7.63 -27.13
C ASP A 49 3.72 7.07 -27.02
N PHE A 50 4.48 7.08 -28.11
CA PHE A 50 5.83 6.56 -28.20
C PHE A 50 6.75 7.53 -28.93
N ALA A 51 7.89 7.85 -28.32
CA ALA A 51 8.90 8.70 -28.95
C ALA A 51 10.32 8.40 -28.45
N ALA A 52 11.33 8.87 -29.17
CA ALA A 52 12.70 8.91 -28.65
C ALA A 52 12.82 10.10 -27.68
N LEU A 53 12.97 9.82 -26.38
CA LEU A 53 13.02 10.83 -25.33
C LEU A 53 14.45 11.24 -24.93
N GLY A 54 15.45 10.50 -25.41
CA GLY A 54 16.85 10.73 -25.10
C GLY A 54 17.36 9.82 -23.98
N SER A 55 18.69 9.77 -23.88
CA SER A 55 19.39 8.90 -22.95
C SER A 55 18.97 9.15 -21.50
N GLY A 56 18.49 8.10 -20.84
CA GLY A 56 18.14 8.08 -19.42
C GLY A 56 16.68 8.33 -19.11
N VAL A 57 15.84 8.62 -20.11
CA VAL A 57 14.40 8.88 -19.92
C VAL A 57 13.59 7.68 -20.39
N LEU A 58 12.97 6.96 -19.46
CA LEU A 58 12.16 5.76 -19.73
C LEU A 58 10.78 6.11 -20.28
N ALA A 59 10.14 7.13 -19.71
CA ALA A 59 8.88 7.69 -20.16
C ALA A 59 8.76 9.15 -19.72
N ASN A 60 7.71 9.83 -20.16
CA ASN A 60 7.33 11.16 -19.72
C ASN A 60 5.80 11.25 -19.65
N GLY A 61 5.29 11.71 -18.51
CA GLY A 61 3.89 11.91 -18.23
C GLY A 61 3.58 13.34 -17.85
N GLY A 62 2.35 13.75 -18.12
CA GLY A 62 1.85 15.04 -17.68
C GLY A 62 0.39 15.24 -18.07
N ALA A 63 -0.22 16.27 -17.49
CA ALA A 63 -1.50 16.72 -17.98
C ALA A 63 -1.36 17.19 -19.43
N THR A 64 -2.33 16.85 -20.28
CA THR A 64 -2.28 17.24 -21.70
C THR A 64 -2.22 18.76 -21.86
N VAL A 65 -2.85 19.51 -20.96
CA VAL A 65 -2.77 20.97 -20.92
C VAL A 65 -2.99 21.51 -19.52
N ASP A 66 -2.25 22.58 -19.20
CA ASP A 66 -2.52 23.43 -18.04
C ASP A 66 -3.38 24.63 -18.45
N ILE A 67 -4.58 24.75 -17.86
CA ILE A 67 -5.53 25.82 -18.20
C ILE A 67 -5.55 26.93 -17.16
N GLY A 68 -5.54 28.18 -17.63
CA GLY A 68 -5.77 29.33 -16.76
C GLY A 68 -7.21 29.36 -16.27
N ASN A 69 -7.42 29.35 -14.95
CA ASN A 69 -8.75 29.38 -14.36
C ASN A 69 -9.33 30.81 -14.20
N GLY A 70 -8.65 31.81 -14.75
CA GLY A 70 -8.99 33.24 -14.63
C GLY A 70 -8.60 33.85 -13.28
N GLY A 71 -8.05 33.05 -12.37
CA GLY A 71 -7.50 33.49 -11.09
C GLY A 71 -6.02 33.83 -11.17
N THR A 72 -5.54 34.47 -10.10
CA THR A 72 -4.12 34.71 -9.87
C THR A 72 -3.73 34.23 -8.49
N LEU A 73 -2.56 33.63 -8.36
CA LEU A 73 -1.95 33.22 -7.10
C LEU A 73 -0.56 33.83 -7.03
N ASP A 74 -0.22 34.45 -5.90
CA ASP A 74 1.05 35.16 -5.70
C ASP A 74 1.43 36.17 -6.81
N GLY A 75 0.40 36.75 -7.44
CA GLY A 75 0.54 37.72 -8.53
C GLY A 75 0.81 37.11 -9.91
N ARG A 76 0.80 35.78 -10.04
CA ARG A 76 0.93 35.02 -11.29
C ARG A 76 -0.40 34.44 -11.74
N THR A 77 -0.53 34.13 -13.02
CA THR A 77 -1.71 33.42 -13.55
C THR A 77 -1.75 32.02 -12.96
N LEU A 78 -2.87 31.68 -12.31
CA LEU A 78 -3.06 30.35 -11.74
C LEU A 78 -3.50 29.38 -12.83
N LEU A 79 -2.70 28.34 -13.03
CA LEU A 79 -2.96 27.24 -13.94
C LEU A 79 -3.54 26.04 -13.19
N THR A 80 -4.35 25.26 -13.89
CA THR A 80 -4.94 24.01 -13.39
C THR A 80 -4.75 22.93 -14.46
N PRO A 81 -4.11 21.80 -14.12
CA PRO A 81 -3.98 20.66 -15.01
C PRO A 81 -5.34 20.18 -15.55
N SER A 82 -5.41 19.77 -16.82
CA SER A 82 -6.61 19.26 -17.48
C SER A 82 -7.27 18.12 -16.72
N SER A 83 -6.47 17.20 -16.20
CA SER A 83 -6.91 16.08 -15.37
C SER A 83 -7.61 16.54 -14.08
N ILE A 84 -7.03 17.49 -13.34
CA ILE A 84 -7.60 18.05 -12.11
C ILE A 84 -8.89 18.79 -12.44
N TYR A 85 -8.92 19.55 -13.53
CA TYR A 85 -10.12 20.23 -14.01
C TYR A 85 -11.25 19.24 -14.29
N GLU A 86 -11.00 18.15 -15.03
CA GLU A 86 -12.03 17.16 -15.32
C GLU A 86 -12.45 16.37 -14.07
N LEU A 87 -11.50 15.96 -13.22
CA LEU A 87 -11.80 15.27 -11.95
C LEU A 87 -12.73 16.09 -11.05
N THR A 88 -12.54 17.41 -11.00
CA THR A 88 -13.28 18.30 -10.11
C THR A 88 -14.58 18.82 -10.70
N THR A 89 -14.64 19.06 -12.01
CA THR A 89 -15.82 19.65 -12.69
C THR A 89 -16.68 18.64 -13.43
N GLY A 90 -16.11 17.49 -13.79
CA GLY A 90 -16.72 16.51 -14.69
C GLY A 90 -16.79 16.98 -16.15
N GLN A 91 -16.03 18.01 -16.51
CA GLN A 91 -15.99 18.57 -17.87
C GLN A 91 -14.61 18.38 -18.48
N HIS A 92 -14.59 17.92 -19.73
CA HIS A 92 -13.40 17.86 -20.54
C HIS A 92 -12.96 19.27 -21.00
N VAL A 93 -11.65 19.50 -21.13
CA VAL A 93 -11.12 20.77 -21.62
C VAL A 93 -11.44 20.93 -23.11
N GLN A 94 -12.07 22.05 -23.48
CA GLN A 94 -12.43 22.29 -24.88
C GLN A 94 -11.20 22.40 -25.78
N GLY A 95 -11.24 21.70 -26.92
CA GLY A 95 -10.16 21.71 -27.92
C GLY A 95 -9.13 20.60 -27.74
N TYR A 96 -9.23 19.83 -26.67
CA TYR A 96 -8.40 18.66 -26.40
C TYR A 96 -9.28 17.40 -26.47
N THR A 97 -8.63 16.26 -26.66
CA THR A 97 -9.28 14.94 -26.68
C THR A 97 -8.81 14.03 -25.55
N THR A 98 -7.78 14.45 -24.82
CA THR A 98 -7.13 13.72 -23.73
C THR A 98 -6.85 14.65 -22.57
N ASP A 99 -6.80 14.10 -21.37
CA ASP A 99 -6.57 14.81 -20.11
C ASP A 99 -5.15 14.61 -19.58
N ILE A 100 -4.59 13.43 -19.83
CA ILE A 100 -3.24 13.04 -19.47
C ILE A 100 -2.58 12.45 -20.70
N THR A 101 -1.30 12.72 -20.89
CA THR A 101 -0.47 12.10 -21.92
C THR A 101 0.69 11.38 -21.24
N VAL A 102 0.91 10.13 -21.62
CA VAL A 102 2.05 9.32 -21.22
C VAL A 102 2.78 8.90 -22.48
N THR A 103 4.05 9.30 -22.61
CA THR A 103 4.91 8.95 -23.73
C THR A 103 5.98 7.98 -23.27
N VAL A 104 5.99 6.75 -23.79
CA VAL A 104 7.01 5.74 -23.49
C VAL A 104 8.19 5.89 -24.45
N SER A 105 9.41 5.77 -23.92
CA SER A 105 10.62 5.91 -24.73
C SER A 105 10.85 4.69 -25.62
N THR A 106 10.90 4.91 -26.93
CA THR A 106 11.21 3.84 -27.91
C THR A 106 12.63 3.30 -27.75
N GLU A 107 13.51 4.02 -27.07
CA GLU A 107 14.91 3.60 -26.83
C GLU A 107 15.03 2.56 -25.70
N TYR A 108 13.97 2.37 -24.91
CA TYR A 108 13.99 1.55 -23.70
C TYR A 108 12.90 0.47 -23.63
N LEU A 109 12.10 0.27 -24.68
CA LEU A 109 11.04 -0.75 -24.72
C LEU A 109 11.56 -2.16 -24.34
N ASP A 110 12.68 -2.57 -24.92
CA ASP A 110 13.33 -3.87 -24.61
C ASP A 110 13.81 -4.01 -23.15
N SER A 111 13.82 -2.91 -22.38
CA SER A 111 14.24 -2.89 -20.96
C SER A 111 13.04 -2.90 -20.00
N LEU A 112 11.81 -2.85 -20.50
CA LEU A 112 10.60 -2.86 -19.69
C LEU A 112 10.09 -4.29 -19.48
N TYR A 113 9.81 -4.61 -18.23
CA TYR A 113 8.99 -5.75 -17.87
C TYR A 113 7.53 -5.33 -18.03
N ILE A 114 6.90 -5.79 -19.10
CA ILE A 114 5.48 -5.59 -19.37
C ILE A 114 4.74 -6.79 -18.79
N ASP A 115 3.92 -6.54 -17.77
CA ASP A 115 3.30 -7.60 -17.00
C ASP A 115 2.10 -8.19 -17.77
N PRO A 116 2.07 -9.51 -18.05
CA PRO A 116 0.91 -10.13 -18.68
C PRO A 116 -0.33 -10.18 -17.77
N ASP A 117 -0.18 -10.05 -16.44
CA ASP A 117 -1.26 -9.99 -15.46
C ASP A 117 -0.92 -9.02 -14.29
N PRO A 118 -0.94 -7.69 -14.52
CA PRO A 118 -0.51 -6.68 -13.55
C PRO A 118 -1.29 -6.67 -12.22
N ALA A 119 -2.36 -7.46 -12.12
CA ALA A 119 -3.14 -7.62 -10.91
C ALA A 119 -2.58 -8.66 -9.92
N ASP A 120 -1.68 -9.55 -10.35
CA ASP A 120 -1.25 -10.70 -9.53
C ASP A 120 0.01 -10.45 -8.67
N GLY A 121 0.71 -9.35 -8.94
CA GLY A 121 1.88 -8.89 -8.20
C GLY A 121 3.12 -9.75 -8.45
N ASP A 122 3.33 -10.15 -9.70
CA ASP A 122 4.49 -10.92 -10.12
C ASP A 122 5.82 -10.19 -9.86
N ALA A 123 6.87 -11.00 -9.69
CA ALA A 123 8.19 -10.46 -9.38
C ALA A 123 8.87 -9.98 -10.67
N VAL A 124 9.27 -8.71 -10.68
CA VAL A 124 9.99 -8.09 -11.79
C VAL A 124 11.34 -8.79 -12.02
N PRO A 125 11.66 -9.21 -13.25
CA PRO A 125 12.94 -9.82 -13.59
C PRO A 125 14.14 -8.92 -13.23
N ALA A 126 15.22 -9.55 -12.79
CA ALA A 126 16.46 -8.85 -12.47
C ALA A 126 17.08 -8.24 -13.75
N GLY A 127 16.98 -6.93 -13.90
CA GLY A 127 17.54 -6.18 -15.04
C GLY A 127 16.51 -5.46 -15.90
N GLU A 128 15.21 -5.70 -15.67
CA GLU A 128 14.11 -5.02 -16.34
C GLU A 128 13.45 -4.00 -15.41
N TYR A 129 12.93 -2.90 -15.96
CA TYR A 129 12.15 -1.91 -15.22
C TYR A 129 10.68 -2.31 -15.26
N ASP A 130 10.00 -2.22 -14.12
CA ASP A 130 8.57 -2.53 -14.06
C ASP A 130 7.73 -1.48 -14.81
N ALA A 131 7.08 -1.89 -15.91
CA ALA A 131 6.29 -0.98 -16.72
C ALA A 131 5.08 -0.44 -15.94
N LEU A 132 4.46 -1.25 -15.08
CA LEU A 132 3.36 -0.82 -14.22
C LEU A 132 3.79 0.32 -13.27
N SER A 133 4.93 0.17 -12.57
CA SER A 133 5.50 1.22 -11.72
C SER A 133 5.82 2.49 -12.50
N LEU A 134 6.43 2.36 -13.68
CA LEU A 134 6.72 3.49 -14.56
C LEU A 134 5.45 4.24 -14.95
N LEU A 135 4.42 3.54 -15.41
CA LEU A 135 3.16 4.15 -15.83
C LEU A 135 2.39 4.76 -14.65
N ARG A 136 2.43 4.16 -13.46
CA ARG A 136 1.88 4.77 -12.23
C ARG A 136 2.56 6.10 -11.92
N HIS A 137 3.88 6.17 -12.07
CA HIS A 137 4.66 7.38 -11.86
C HIS A 137 4.31 8.47 -12.87
N GLU A 138 4.27 8.14 -14.18
CA GLU A 138 3.91 9.12 -15.20
C GLU A 138 2.48 9.66 -15.03
N LEU A 139 1.55 8.84 -14.54
CA LEU A 139 0.21 9.29 -14.18
C LEU A 139 0.22 10.28 -13.00
N ALA A 140 1.15 10.17 -12.05
CA ALA A 140 1.26 11.14 -10.96
C ALA A 140 1.55 12.55 -11.48
N HIS A 141 2.45 12.70 -12.45
CA HIS A 141 2.66 13.96 -13.16
C HIS A 141 1.38 14.42 -13.86
N GLY A 142 0.68 13.49 -14.49
CA GLY A 142 -0.68 13.69 -15.00
C GLY A 142 -1.64 14.28 -13.97
N PHE A 143 -1.53 13.91 -12.69
CA PHE A 143 -2.37 14.40 -11.59
C PHE A 143 -1.86 15.67 -10.90
N GLY A 144 -0.74 16.25 -11.35
CA GLY A 144 -0.23 17.52 -10.82
C GLY A 144 1.01 17.39 -9.93
N PHE A 145 1.76 16.29 -10.01
CA PHE A 145 3.14 16.24 -9.52
C PHE A 145 4.05 17.03 -10.47
N GLY A 146 4.64 18.12 -9.98
CA GLY A 146 5.37 19.08 -10.82
C GLY A 146 4.48 20.24 -11.29
N GLY A 147 5.11 21.38 -11.52
CA GLY A 147 4.43 22.63 -11.86
C GLY A 147 5.18 23.43 -12.93
N ALA A 148 4.96 24.74 -12.96
CA ALA A 148 5.61 25.65 -13.90
C ALA A 148 7.06 25.99 -13.52
N THR A 149 7.52 25.59 -12.33
CA THR A 149 8.91 25.74 -11.90
C THR A 149 9.84 24.92 -12.78
N THR A 150 10.81 25.57 -13.43
CA THR A 150 11.79 24.89 -14.28
C THR A 150 12.78 24.07 -13.46
N SER A 151 13.53 23.18 -14.12
CA SER A 151 14.65 22.43 -13.50
C SER A 151 15.75 23.32 -12.92
N SER A 152 15.89 24.57 -13.39
CA SER A 152 16.77 25.59 -12.78
C SER A 152 16.14 26.30 -11.58
N GLY A 153 14.95 25.87 -11.16
CA GLY A 153 14.11 26.45 -10.12
C GLY A 153 13.41 27.73 -10.52
N SER A 154 13.44 28.18 -11.78
CA SER A 154 12.85 29.48 -12.12
C SER A 154 11.35 29.34 -12.34
N LEU A 155 10.57 30.28 -11.79
CA LEU A 155 9.12 30.36 -11.97
C LEU A 155 8.77 31.64 -12.74
N GLY A 156 7.98 31.48 -13.80
CA GLY A 156 7.62 32.55 -14.74
C GLY A 156 6.47 33.44 -14.25
N SER A 157 5.60 33.82 -15.19
CA SER A 157 4.36 34.57 -14.94
C SER A 157 3.14 33.69 -14.66
N GLU A 158 3.33 32.38 -14.72
CA GLU A 158 2.31 31.36 -14.52
C GLU A 158 2.76 30.45 -13.37
N GLU A 159 1.79 29.88 -12.67
CA GLU A 159 2.00 29.11 -11.45
C GLU A 159 0.84 28.13 -11.26
N THR A 160 1.15 26.93 -10.78
CA THR A 160 0.20 25.91 -10.35
C THR A 160 0.13 25.87 -8.82
N LEU A 161 -0.82 25.11 -8.25
CA LEU A 161 -0.80 24.88 -6.81
C LEU A 161 0.45 24.13 -6.32
N TRP A 162 1.10 23.34 -7.19
CA TRP A 162 2.39 22.73 -6.86
C TRP A 162 3.45 23.78 -6.57
N ASP A 163 3.59 24.77 -7.45
CA ASP A 163 4.59 25.83 -7.31
C ASP A 163 4.33 26.70 -6.07
N HIS A 164 3.06 26.90 -5.72
CA HIS A 164 2.68 27.66 -4.52
C HIS A 164 3.20 27.01 -3.23
N TYR A 165 3.16 25.68 -3.16
CA TYR A 165 3.66 24.93 -2.02
C TYR A 165 5.16 24.60 -2.12
N LEU A 166 5.82 24.97 -3.21
CA LEU A 166 7.25 24.75 -3.37
C LEU A 166 8.07 25.84 -2.68
N GLN A 167 8.71 25.49 -1.56
CA GLN A 167 9.55 26.37 -0.79
C GLN A 167 11.04 26.07 -1.03
N LYS A 168 11.80 27.07 -1.47
CA LYS A 168 13.26 26.95 -1.59
C LYS A 168 13.97 27.34 -0.31
N ASN A 169 14.96 26.54 0.05
CA ASN A 169 15.76 26.74 1.25
C ASN A 169 17.06 27.51 0.96
N PRO A 170 17.61 28.23 1.95
CA PRO A 170 18.87 28.98 1.78
C PRO A 170 20.08 28.11 1.45
N ASP A 171 20.02 26.80 1.71
CA ASP A 171 21.10 25.84 1.44
C ASP A 171 21.06 25.27 0.01
N GLY A 172 20.10 25.71 -0.81
CA GLY A 172 19.92 25.25 -2.19
C GLY A 172 19.02 24.04 -2.34
N THR A 173 18.48 23.49 -1.25
CA THR A 173 17.43 22.47 -1.29
C THR A 173 16.04 23.11 -1.47
N ALA A 174 15.02 22.29 -1.65
CA ALA A 174 13.63 22.73 -1.66
C ALA A 174 12.76 21.71 -0.92
N ASP A 175 11.64 22.19 -0.39
CA ASP A 175 10.62 21.40 0.27
C ASP A 175 9.25 21.73 -0.33
N PHE A 176 8.34 20.76 -0.25
CA PHE A 176 6.92 20.98 -0.47
C PHE A 176 6.22 21.15 0.89
N VAL A 177 5.57 22.30 1.08
CA VAL A 177 4.98 22.74 2.36
C VAL A 177 3.45 22.74 2.35
N GLY A 178 2.87 21.80 1.60
CA GLY A 178 1.42 21.56 1.63
C GLY A 178 0.96 21.01 2.98
N PRO A 179 -0.13 21.52 3.57
CA PRO A 179 -0.54 21.16 4.94
C PRO A 179 -0.92 19.69 5.10
N THR A 180 -1.49 19.07 4.06
CA THR A 180 -1.85 17.64 4.10
C THR A 180 -0.60 16.78 3.98
N ALA A 181 0.27 17.12 3.03
CA ALA A 181 1.57 16.48 2.83
C ALA A 181 2.42 16.53 4.10
N GLU A 182 2.55 17.69 4.74
CA GLU A 182 3.29 17.83 5.99
C GLU A 182 2.71 16.98 7.12
N SER A 183 1.37 16.93 7.21
CA SER A 183 0.71 16.10 8.23
C SER A 183 0.96 14.60 8.02
N VAL A 184 1.09 14.14 6.78
CA VAL A 184 1.32 12.72 6.46
C VAL A 184 2.79 12.36 6.61
N TYR A 185 3.69 13.19 6.09
CA TYR A 185 5.13 12.96 6.13
C TYR A 185 5.73 13.21 7.53
N GLY A 186 5.17 14.15 8.30
CA GLY A 186 5.65 14.57 9.61
C GLY A 186 6.47 15.86 9.61
N GLY A 187 6.30 16.70 8.59
CA GLY A 187 7.01 17.96 8.35
C GLY A 187 7.11 18.27 6.85
N PRO A 188 7.85 19.32 6.45
CA PRO A 188 8.08 19.65 5.03
C PRO A 188 8.61 18.44 4.26
N VAL A 189 8.08 18.18 3.07
CA VAL A 189 8.48 17.05 2.22
C VAL A 189 9.68 17.45 1.36
N PRO A 190 10.84 16.79 1.47
CA PRO A 190 12.01 17.16 0.67
C PRO A 190 11.77 16.97 -0.81
N ILE A 191 11.99 18.01 -1.59
CA ILE A 191 11.89 18.02 -3.06
C ILE A 191 13.27 17.81 -3.67
N THR A 192 13.31 17.08 -4.78
CA THR A 192 14.54 16.82 -5.51
C THR A 192 15.11 18.13 -6.05
N THR A 193 16.38 18.36 -5.78
CA THR A 193 17.19 19.49 -6.27
C THR A 193 18.51 19.00 -6.88
N LEU A 194 18.56 17.73 -7.27
CA LEU A 194 19.70 17.11 -7.94
C LEU A 194 19.83 17.63 -9.38
N ASP A 195 21.06 17.74 -9.86
CA ASP A 195 21.35 18.10 -11.26
C ASP A 195 21.32 16.83 -12.15
N ASN A 196 20.15 16.18 -12.20
CA ASN A 196 19.91 14.94 -12.94
C ASN A 196 18.69 15.00 -13.87
N GLY A 197 18.08 16.17 -14.02
CA GLY A 197 16.85 16.35 -14.81
C GLY A 197 15.56 16.29 -14.00
N GLU A 198 15.61 15.81 -12.75
CA GLU A 198 14.42 15.54 -11.92
C GLU A 198 14.04 16.68 -10.97
N ALA A 199 14.80 17.78 -11.00
CA ALA A 199 14.67 18.87 -10.03
C ALA A 199 13.28 19.51 -10.05
N TYR A 200 12.72 19.72 -8.85
CA TYR A 200 11.46 20.41 -8.56
C TYR A 200 10.16 19.71 -8.97
N SER A 201 10.22 18.52 -9.58
CA SER A 201 9.03 17.70 -9.92
C SER A 201 8.98 16.35 -9.21
N HIS A 202 9.98 16.06 -8.36
CA HIS A 202 10.15 14.80 -7.67
C HIS A 202 10.49 15.00 -6.19
N VAL A 203 10.41 13.92 -5.40
CA VAL A 203 10.74 13.93 -3.98
C VAL A 203 12.06 13.25 -3.67
N GLY A 204 12.74 13.72 -2.62
CA GLY A 204 13.96 13.13 -2.11
C GLY A 204 15.22 13.41 -2.93
N ASN A 205 16.36 13.45 -2.24
CA ASN A 205 17.68 13.73 -2.82
C ASN A 205 18.68 12.58 -2.60
N SER A 206 18.22 11.43 -2.11
CA SER A 206 19.07 10.28 -1.80
C SER A 206 18.29 8.97 -1.89
N ALA A 207 18.87 7.98 -2.57
CA ALA A 207 18.35 6.61 -2.62
C ALA A 207 18.37 5.93 -1.25
N ASP A 208 19.23 6.40 -0.35
CA ASP A 208 19.30 5.92 1.03
C ASP A 208 18.40 6.72 1.98
N GLY A 209 17.69 7.71 1.45
CA GLY A 209 16.78 8.57 2.19
C GLY A 209 15.38 7.95 2.37
N PRO A 210 14.53 8.58 3.20
CA PRO A 210 13.17 8.10 3.48
C PRO A 210 12.27 8.04 2.24
N LEU A 211 12.57 8.83 1.21
CA LEU A 211 11.83 8.89 -0.05
C LEU A 211 12.59 8.20 -1.19
N GLY A 212 13.70 7.52 -0.92
CA GLY A 212 14.51 6.86 -1.95
C GLY A 212 13.88 5.62 -2.60
N GLN A 213 12.72 5.19 -2.09
CA GLN A 213 11.89 4.09 -2.63
C GLN A 213 10.45 4.53 -2.88
N ASP A 214 10.18 5.84 -2.75
CA ASP A 214 8.86 6.38 -3.04
C ASP A 214 8.58 6.36 -4.56
N LEU A 215 7.32 6.28 -4.97
CA LEU A 215 6.95 6.25 -6.39
C LEU A 215 7.49 7.49 -7.12
N MET A 216 7.43 8.66 -6.49
CA MET A 216 7.85 9.93 -7.08
C MET A 216 9.27 10.34 -6.68
N ASN A 217 10.13 9.36 -6.34
CA ASN A 217 11.51 9.64 -5.99
C ASN A 217 12.30 10.26 -7.16
N GLY A 218 13.14 11.26 -6.89
CA GLY A 218 13.97 11.91 -7.92
C GLY A 218 15.39 11.36 -8.04
N VAL A 219 15.65 10.15 -7.53
CA VAL A 219 16.94 9.46 -7.66
C VAL A 219 16.93 8.36 -8.72
N GLY A 220 15.79 8.17 -9.37
CA GLY A 220 15.58 7.23 -10.46
C GLY A 220 15.07 5.87 -10.00
N MET A 221 14.20 5.29 -10.83
CA MET A 221 13.74 3.91 -10.66
C MET A 221 14.88 2.91 -10.85
N GLN A 222 14.79 1.78 -10.17
CA GLN A 222 15.78 0.70 -10.26
C GLN A 222 15.17 -0.54 -10.91
N ALA A 223 15.89 -1.13 -11.86
CA ALA A 223 15.51 -2.40 -12.46
C ALA A 223 15.37 -3.51 -11.39
N GLY A 224 14.40 -4.41 -11.60
CA GLY A 224 14.04 -5.49 -10.68
C GLY A 224 13.33 -5.03 -9.41
N ARG A 225 12.79 -3.80 -9.38
CA ARG A 225 11.99 -3.26 -8.27
C ARG A 225 10.63 -2.79 -8.74
N THR A 226 9.67 -2.81 -7.81
CA THR A 226 8.35 -2.22 -7.95
C THR A 226 8.24 -0.97 -7.07
N TYR A 227 7.37 -0.06 -7.47
CA TYR A 227 7.07 1.18 -6.76
C TYR A 227 5.55 1.34 -6.67
N ASP A 228 5.08 1.61 -5.45
CA ASP A 228 3.66 1.72 -5.14
C ASP A 228 3.31 3.15 -4.75
N ILE A 229 2.07 3.55 -5.03
CA ILE A 229 1.51 4.85 -4.64
C ILE A 229 1.57 4.97 -3.11
N SER A 230 2.29 5.98 -2.63
CA SER A 230 2.44 6.26 -1.21
C SER A 230 1.34 7.20 -0.70
N SER A 231 1.21 7.29 0.62
CA SER A 231 0.33 8.30 1.21
C SER A 231 0.89 9.71 1.09
N VAL A 232 2.21 9.86 0.96
CA VAL A 232 2.85 11.15 0.72
C VAL A 232 2.46 11.64 -0.67
N ASP A 233 2.48 10.76 -1.69
CA ASP A 233 2.05 11.08 -3.05
C ASP A 233 0.63 11.65 -3.07
N LEU A 234 -0.31 10.92 -2.46
CA LEU A 234 -1.70 11.36 -2.39
C LEU A 234 -1.90 12.61 -1.53
N ALA A 235 -1.09 12.80 -0.49
CA ALA A 235 -1.21 13.99 0.36
C ALA A 235 -0.79 15.24 -0.41
N MET A 236 0.30 15.14 -1.19
CA MET A 236 0.75 16.21 -2.09
C MET A 236 -0.28 16.46 -3.18
N LEU A 237 -0.82 15.41 -3.82
CA LEU A 237 -1.90 15.53 -4.80
C LEU A 237 -3.16 16.19 -4.21
N SER A 238 -3.51 15.85 -2.98
CA SER A 238 -4.64 16.48 -2.27
C SER A 238 -4.42 17.97 -2.04
N ASP A 239 -3.20 18.40 -1.71
CA ASP A 239 -2.89 19.81 -1.51
C ASP A 239 -2.96 20.61 -2.83
N VAL A 240 -2.62 19.99 -3.97
CA VAL A 240 -2.73 20.61 -5.30
C VAL A 240 -4.11 20.49 -5.95
N GLY A 241 -5.12 20.04 -5.19
CA GLY A 241 -6.53 20.10 -5.60
C GLY A 241 -7.07 18.81 -6.23
N VAL A 242 -6.30 17.72 -6.22
CA VAL A 242 -6.84 16.40 -6.59
C VAL A 242 -7.85 15.95 -5.52
N PRO A 243 -9.06 15.52 -5.89
CA PRO A 243 -10.08 15.02 -4.96
C PRO A 243 -9.73 13.61 -4.42
N VAL A 244 -8.71 13.54 -3.56
CA VAL A 244 -8.29 12.31 -2.88
C VAL A 244 -9.39 11.88 -1.89
N SER A 245 -9.82 10.63 -2.01
CA SER A 245 -10.94 10.05 -1.28
C SER A 245 -10.52 9.05 -0.21
N SER A 246 -9.34 8.44 -0.37
CA SER A 246 -8.73 7.54 0.59
C SER A 246 -7.20 7.51 0.39
N TYR A 247 -6.47 6.97 1.37
CA TYR A 247 -5.03 6.75 1.30
C TYR A 247 -4.75 5.24 1.33
N PRO A 248 -3.64 4.77 0.73
CA PRO A 248 -3.09 3.45 1.00
C PRO A 248 -3.04 3.26 2.50
N GLN A 249 -3.28 2.03 2.93
CA GLN A 249 -3.42 1.73 4.35
C GLN A 249 -2.11 2.03 5.07
N ASP A 250 -2.06 3.23 5.65
CA ASP A 250 -0.91 3.92 6.23
C ASP A 250 -0.30 3.27 7.46
N ILE A 251 -0.65 2.02 7.73
CA ILE A 251 -0.16 1.25 8.85
C ILE A 251 0.64 0.10 8.27
N VAL A 252 1.96 0.28 8.30
CA VAL A 252 2.92 -0.83 8.26
C VAL A 252 2.33 -2.02 9.02
N PRO A 253 2.37 -3.24 8.46
CA PRO A 253 2.06 -4.47 9.17
C PRO A 253 2.43 -4.37 10.65
N CYS A 254 1.49 -4.54 11.58
CA CYS A 254 1.78 -4.32 12.99
C CYS A 254 0.98 -5.25 13.89
N PHE A 255 1.61 -5.58 15.01
CA PHE A 255 0.99 -6.14 16.19
C PHE A 255 0.30 -5.03 16.99
N CYS A 256 -0.91 -5.27 17.49
CA CYS A 256 -1.44 -4.43 18.56
C CYS A 256 -0.69 -4.73 19.87
N ALA A 257 -0.47 -3.70 20.69
CA ALA A 257 0.00 -3.88 22.06
C ALA A 257 -0.85 -4.91 22.82
N GLY A 258 -0.20 -5.72 23.65
CA GLY A 258 -0.77 -6.87 24.34
C GLY A 258 -0.62 -8.19 23.58
N THR A 259 -0.29 -8.15 22.28
CA THR A 259 0.02 -9.35 21.49
C THR A 259 1.27 -10.02 22.03
N ARG A 260 1.21 -11.30 22.38
CA ARG A 260 2.35 -12.04 22.90
C ARG A 260 3.11 -12.75 21.79
N ILE A 261 4.42 -12.58 21.78
CA ILE A 261 5.36 -13.19 20.84
C ILE A 261 6.11 -14.31 21.55
N LEU A 262 6.27 -15.45 20.88
CA LEU A 262 7.01 -16.56 21.44
C LEU A 262 8.52 -16.26 21.45
N THR A 263 9.13 -16.36 22.62
CA THR A 263 10.58 -16.30 22.84
C THR A 263 11.10 -17.67 23.29
N PRO A 264 12.41 -17.88 23.40
CA PRO A 264 12.98 -19.09 23.97
C PRO A 264 12.46 -19.44 25.37
N ASP A 265 12.14 -18.43 26.17
CA ASP A 265 11.77 -18.55 27.59
C ASP A 265 10.25 -18.46 27.84
N GLY A 266 9.45 -18.21 26.81
CA GLY A 266 7.99 -18.16 26.89
C GLY A 266 7.36 -17.07 26.03
N GLU A 267 6.09 -16.82 26.23
CA GLU A 267 5.35 -15.79 25.48
C GLU A 267 5.44 -14.42 26.18
N VAL A 268 6.02 -13.42 25.50
CA VAL A 268 6.24 -12.06 26.02
C VAL A 268 5.39 -11.06 25.23
N PRO A 269 4.68 -10.12 25.87
CA PRO A 269 3.98 -9.03 25.18
C PRO A 269 4.93 -8.23 24.29
N VAL A 270 4.48 -7.88 23.07
CA VAL A 270 5.31 -7.23 22.06
C VAL A 270 5.88 -5.88 22.54
N GLU A 271 5.16 -5.15 23.37
CA GLU A 271 5.58 -3.86 23.95
C GLU A 271 6.71 -3.97 24.98
N ASP A 272 6.88 -5.14 25.58
CA ASP A 272 7.91 -5.44 26.60
C ASP A 272 9.22 -5.94 25.99
N LEU A 273 9.21 -6.33 24.71
CA LEU A 273 10.39 -6.77 23.98
C LEU A 273 11.35 -5.61 23.69
N ARG A 274 12.63 -5.93 23.60
CA ARG A 274 13.72 -5.00 23.29
C ARG A 274 14.56 -5.51 22.13
N VAL A 275 15.20 -4.58 21.43
CA VAL A 275 16.24 -4.91 20.44
C VAL A 275 17.33 -5.75 21.12
N GLY A 276 17.70 -6.87 20.49
CA GLY A 276 18.61 -7.88 21.03
C GLY A 276 17.92 -9.07 21.71
N ASP A 277 16.65 -8.94 22.12
CA ASP A 277 15.87 -10.09 22.62
C ASP A 277 15.66 -11.10 21.49
N HIS A 278 15.57 -12.38 21.83
CA HIS A 278 15.37 -13.44 20.84
C HIS A 278 13.90 -13.85 20.76
N VAL A 279 13.40 -13.98 19.53
CA VAL A 279 12.08 -14.56 19.24
C VAL A 279 12.24 -15.92 18.58
N ARG A 280 11.22 -16.78 18.72
CA ARG A 280 11.16 -18.05 17.99
C ARG A 280 10.47 -17.86 16.65
N THR A 281 11.13 -18.31 15.60
CA THR A 281 10.56 -18.36 14.26
C THR A 281 9.76 -19.66 14.06
N ALA A 282 8.94 -19.72 13.02
CA ALA A 282 8.12 -20.89 12.70
C ALA A 282 8.97 -22.12 12.32
N SER A 283 10.22 -21.90 11.87
CA SER A 283 11.20 -22.97 11.64
C SER A 283 11.81 -23.52 12.94
N GLY A 284 11.57 -22.85 14.08
CA GLY A 284 12.05 -23.23 15.41
C GLY A 284 13.35 -22.53 15.83
N ALA A 285 13.96 -21.73 14.95
CA ALA A 285 15.15 -20.97 15.26
C ALA A 285 14.87 -19.86 16.29
N ALA A 286 15.87 -19.55 17.12
CA ALA A 286 15.85 -18.38 18.00
C ALA A 286 16.67 -17.28 17.32
N VAL A 287 16.04 -16.15 17.01
CA VAL A 287 16.63 -15.07 16.20
C VAL A 287 16.50 -13.75 16.95
N PRO A 288 17.56 -12.91 17.01
CA PRO A 288 17.50 -11.64 17.71
C PRO A 288 16.65 -10.62 16.98
N ILE A 289 15.91 -9.80 17.71
CA ILE A 289 15.25 -8.61 17.19
C ILE A 289 16.31 -7.56 16.86
N VAL A 290 16.33 -7.05 15.63
CA VAL A 290 17.28 -6.00 15.22
C VAL A 290 16.66 -4.61 15.24
N TRP A 291 15.33 -4.51 15.25
CA TRP A 291 14.61 -3.25 15.42
C TRP A 291 13.17 -3.48 15.86
N ILE A 292 12.59 -2.47 16.51
CA ILE A 292 11.19 -2.42 16.92
C ILE A 292 10.61 -1.08 16.49
N GLY A 293 9.63 -1.08 15.59
CA GLY A 293 8.87 0.11 15.21
C GLY A 293 7.64 0.29 16.09
N ARG A 294 7.25 1.55 16.37
CA ARG A 294 6.18 1.86 17.34
C ARG A 294 5.33 3.07 16.92
N ARG A 295 4.07 2.84 16.56
CA ARG A 295 3.14 3.94 16.22
C ARG A 295 1.89 3.91 17.07
N ARG A 296 1.45 5.10 17.49
CA ARG A 296 0.09 5.30 18.02
C ARG A 296 -0.80 5.84 16.91
N VAL A 297 -1.96 5.23 16.74
CA VAL A 297 -2.94 5.63 15.73
C VAL A 297 -4.28 5.89 16.40
N ASP A 298 -4.87 7.05 16.15
CA ASP A 298 -6.28 7.29 16.44
C ASP A 298 -7.13 6.79 15.28
N CYS A 299 -7.84 5.68 15.47
CA CYS A 299 -8.68 5.09 14.43
C CYS A 299 -9.96 5.90 14.17
N ARG A 300 -10.44 6.70 15.13
CA ARG A 300 -11.70 7.43 15.02
C ARG A 300 -11.55 8.77 14.30
N GLY A 301 -10.36 9.35 14.34
CA GLY A 301 -10.03 10.60 13.67
C GLY A 301 -9.68 10.46 12.18
N ARG A 302 -9.66 9.23 11.64
CA ARG A 302 -9.35 8.97 10.22
C ARG A 302 -10.59 9.10 9.34
N CYS A 303 -10.40 9.58 8.11
CA CYS A 303 -11.45 9.64 7.09
C CYS A 303 -12.03 8.25 6.77
N ASP A 304 -11.18 7.21 6.78
CA ASP A 304 -11.60 5.81 6.82
C ASP A 304 -11.06 5.14 8.11
N PRO A 305 -11.91 4.86 9.10
CA PRO A 305 -11.51 4.10 10.28
C PRO A 305 -11.18 2.63 9.98
N THR A 306 -11.82 2.03 8.97
CA THR A 306 -11.69 0.58 8.66
C THR A 306 -10.32 0.21 8.11
N SER A 307 -9.69 1.22 7.55
CA SER A 307 -8.35 1.33 7.02
C SER A 307 -7.25 1.05 8.06
N VAL A 308 -7.49 1.53 9.28
CA VAL A 308 -6.51 1.46 10.38
C VAL A 308 -6.97 0.59 11.55
N SER A 309 -8.24 0.18 11.55
CA SER A 309 -8.85 -0.60 12.62
C SER A 309 -8.27 -2.02 12.67
N PRO A 310 -7.95 -2.54 13.87
CA PRO A 310 -7.39 -3.87 13.99
C PRO A 310 -8.28 -4.96 13.40
N ILE A 311 -7.66 -6.00 12.84
CA ILE A 311 -8.32 -7.27 12.51
C ILE A 311 -8.16 -8.20 13.71
N ARG A 312 -9.29 -8.62 14.28
CA ARG A 312 -9.34 -9.65 15.31
C ARG A 312 -9.42 -11.02 14.68
N ILE A 313 -8.40 -11.83 14.92
CA ILE A 313 -8.37 -13.27 14.65
C ILE A 313 -8.70 -14.00 15.96
N SER A 314 -9.88 -14.60 16.03
CA SER A 314 -10.36 -15.24 17.26
C SER A 314 -9.51 -16.44 17.66
N ALA A 315 -9.32 -16.69 18.95
CA ALA A 315 -8.63 -17.86 19.47
C ALA A 315 -9.14 -19.14 18.79
N GLY A 316 -8.24 -19.96 18.26
CA GLY A 316 -8.55 -21.23 17.57
C GLY A 316 -9.12 -21.10 16.15
N ALA A 317 -9.05 -19.92 15.52
CA ALA A 317 -9.57 -19.66 14.18
C ALA A 317 -8.92 -20.53 13.09
N PHE A 318 -7.61 -20.80 13.18
CA PHE A 318 -6.87 -21.58 12.18
C PHE A 318 -6.80 -23.07 12.54
N ALA A 319 -6.52 -23.38 13.80
CA ALA A 319 -6.47 -24.75 14.32
C ALA A 319 -6.81 -24.78 15.82
N ALA A 320 -6.84 -25.95 16.45
CA ALA A 320 -7.03 -26.02 17.90
C ALA A 320 -5.87 -25.28 18.58
N GLY A 321 -6.18 -24.28 19.41
CA GLY A 321 -5.17 -23.43 20.06
C GLY A 321 -4.39 -22.51 19.12
N ARG A 322 -4.87 -22.26 17.88
CA ARG A 322 -4.21 -21.33 16.94
C ARG A 322 -5.18 -20.28 16.36
N PRO A 323 -5.02 -18.99 16.70
CA PRO A 323 -4.17 -18.50 17.79
C PRO A 323 -4.63 -19.03 19.17
N ALA A 324 -3.76 -19.01 20.17
CA ALA A 324 -4.05 -19.46 21.54
C ALA A 324 -4.99 -18.50 22.28
N ARG A 325 -4.92 -17.21 21.93
CA ARG A 325 -5.81 -16.12 22.37
C ARG A 325 -6.32 -15.36 21.16
N ASP A 326 -7.21 -14.40 21.37
CA ASP A 326 -7.57 -13.49 20.29
C ASP A 326 -6.33 -12.66 19.91
N LEU A 327 -5.99 -12.68 18.62
CA LEU A 327 -4.85 -11.95 18.06
C LEU A 327 -5.36 -10.72 17.31
N LEU A 328 -4.83 -9.54 17.64
CA LEU A 328 -5.16 -8.27 17.00
C LEU A 328 -3.98 -7.79 16.16
N LEU A 329 -4.21 -7.67 14.86
CA LEU A 329 -3.21 -7.22 13.89
C LEU A 329 -3.71 -5.98 13.15
N SER A 330 -2.81 -5.16 12.60
CA SER A 330 -3.21 -4.19 11.60
C SER A 330 -3.77 -4.90 10.34
N PRO A 331 -4.58 -4.22 9.50
CA PRO A 331 -5.18 -4.82 8.31
C PRO A 331 -4.20 -5.53 7.38
N ASP A 332 -2.97 -5.01 7.28
CA ASP A 332 -2.01 -5.44 6.26
C ASP A 332 -0.96 -6.40 6.79
N HIS A 333 -0.97 -6.68 8.09
CA HIS A 333 -0.08 -7.67 8.67
C HIS A 333 -0.40 -9.07 8.18
N ALA A 334 0.58 -9.72 7.56
CA ALA A 334 0.38 -11.00 6.92
C ALA A 334 0.46 -12.18 7.89
N VAL A 335 -0.54 -13.05 7.79
CA VAL A 335 -0.56 -14.35 8.44
C VAL A 335 0.07 -15.37 7.49
N TYR A 336 1.01 -16.17 8.00
CA TYR A 336 1.59 -17.26 7.23
C TYR A 336 0.68 -18.49 7.27
N ALA A 337 0.09 -18.84 6.13
CA ALA A 337 -0.83 -19.95 6.00
C ALA A 337 -0.60 -20.68 4.68
N GLU A 338 -0.51 -22.02 4.75
CA GLU A 338 -0.41 -22.89 3.55
C GLU A 338 0.77 -22.54 2.62
N GLY A 339 1.87 -22.03 3.17
CA GLY A 339 3.10 -21.73 2.40
C GLY A 339 3.19 -20.30 1.87
N VAL A 340 2.16 -19.47 2.11
CA VAL A 340 2.09 -18.09 1.63
C VAL A 340 1.79 -17.11 2.77
N LEU A 341 2.13 -15.84 2.57
CA LEU A 341 1.75 -14.73 3.42
C LEU A 341 0.44 -14.12 2.90
N ILE A 342 -0.55 -13.94 3.79
CA ILE A 342 -1.86 -13.36 3.43
C ILE A 342 -2.18 -12.23 4.41
N PRO A 343 -2.36 -10.97 3.95
CA PRO A 343 -2.73 -9.87 4.82
C PRO A 343 -4.05 -10.13 5.55
N ALA A 344 -4.11 -9.79 6.84
CA ALA A 344 -5.23 -10.11 7.73
C ALA A 344 -6.59 -9.64 7.20
N ARG A 345 -6.65 -8.49 6.52
CA ARG A 345 -7.87 -7.95 5.89
C ARG A 345 -8.49 -8.88 4.86
N HIS A 346 -7.67 -9.61 4.10
CA HIS A 346 -8.14 -10.53 3.05
C HIS A 346 -8.69 -11.83 3.65
N LEU A 347 -8.39 -12.11 4.92
CA LEU A 347 -8.89 -13.27 5.66
C LEU A 347 -10.21 -13.00 6.39
N VAL A 348 -10.70 -11.75 6.38
CA VAL A 348 -11.97 -11.38 7.02
C VAL A 348 -13.12 -12.23 6.48
N ASN A 349 -13.86 -12.82 7.41
CA ASN A 349 -14.94 -13.75 7.13
C ASN A 349 -16.21 -13.49 7.94
N ASP A 350 -16.24 -12.38 8.69
CA ASP A 350 -17.34 -11.90 9.53
C ASP A 350 -17.79 -12.90 10.61
N ALA A 351 -16.94 -13.88 10.92
CA ALA A 351 -17.17 -14.88 11.94
C ALA A 351 -15.95 -14.98 12.88
N SER A 352 -15.00 -15.87 12.57
CA SER A 352 -13.80 -16.07 13.37
C SER A 352 -12.75 -14.98 13.16
N ILE A 353 -12.80 -14.27 12.03
CA ILE A 353 -11.90 -13.16 11.70
C ILE A 353 -12.74 -11.96 11.29
N ARG A 354 -12.62 -10.87 12.05
CA ARG A 354 -13.46 -9.67 11.90
C ARG A 354 -12.66 -8.40 12.17
N ARG A 355 -13.11 -7.30 11.60
CA ARG A 355 -12.61 -5.96 11.96
C ARG A 355 -13.09 -5.62 13.38
N GLU A 356 -12.21 -5.01 14.16
CA GLU A 356 -12.46 -4.58 15.53
C GLU A 356 -12.51 -3.05 15.57
N ALA A 357 -13.64 -2.48 15.98
CA ALA A 357 -13.74 -1.04 16.17
C ALA A 357 -12.84 -0.60 17.33
N ALA A 358 -11.92 0.32 17.07
CA ALA A 358 -10.98 0.81 18.06
C ALA A 358 -11.00 2.35 18.18
N GLY A 359 -10.53 2.86 19.31
CA GLY A 359 -10.23 4.29 19.51
C GLY A 359 -8.79 4.55 19.13
N ILE A 360 -7.95 4.78 20.13
CA ILE A 360 -6.49 4.86 19.94
C ILE A 360 -5.88 3.46 20.08
N VAL A 361 -5.11 3.04 19.09
CA VAL A 361 -4.37 1.77 19.07
C VAL A 361 -2.87 2.05 19.11
N GLN A 362 -2.14 1.24 19.88
CA GLN A 362 -0.68 1.20 19.84
C GLN A 362 -0.25 0.01 18.99
N TYR A 363 0.40 0.31 17.87
CA TYR A 363 0.93 -0.64 16.91
C TYR A 363 2.45 -0.76 17.07
N LEU A 364 2.94 -2.00 17.02
CA LEU A 364 4.36 -2.33 17.09
C LEU A 364 4.72 -3.36 16.02
N HIS A 365 5.94 -3.29 15.48
CA HIS A 365 6.46 -4.36 14.63
C HIS A 365 7.92 -4.69 14.96
N LEU A 366 8.36 -5.88 14.56
CA LEU A 366 9.65 -6.46 14.94
C LEU A 366 10.43 -6.80 13.67
N GLU A 367 11.60 -6.19 13.46
CA GLU A 367 12.54 -6.56 12.40
C GLU A 367 13.51 -7.63 12.90
N LEU A 368 13.80 -8.61 12.05
CA LEU A 368 14.82 -9.64 12.28
C LEU A 368 15.98 -9.46 11.28
N PRO A 369 17.13 -10.16 11.45
CA PRO A 369 18.26 -10.08 10.53
C PRO A 369 17.93 -10.48 9.09
N ALA A 370 16.91 -11.33 8.90
CA ALA A 370 16.28 -11.63 7.62
C ALA A 370 14.75 -11.60 7.81
N HIS A 371 13.98 -11.30 6.75
CA HIS A 371 12.52 -11.45 6.82
C HIS A 371 12.20 -12.92 7.13
N ASP A 372 11.38 -13.19 8.12
CA ASP A 372 11.04 -14.55 8.57
C ASP A 372 9.62 -14.57 9.18
N VAL A 373 9.12 -15.76 9.48
CA VAL A 373 7.84 -15.99 10.12
C VAL A 373 8.06 -16.22 11.62
N LEU A 374 7.42 -15.41 12.46
CA LEU A 374 7.44 -15.53 13.92
C LEU A 374 6.10 -16.06 14.45
N LEU A 375 6.06 -16.40 15.74
CA LEU A 375 4.85 -16.94 16.38
C LEU A 375 4.22 -15.91 17.32
N ALA A 376 3.09 -15.34 16.92
CA ALA A 376 2.30 -14.40 17.71
C ALA A 376 1.02 -15.08 18.20
N GLU A 377 0.80 -15.14 19.51
CA GLU A 377 -0.28 -15.93 20.13
C GLU A 377 -0.32 -17.37 19.59
N GLY A 378 0.84 -17.95 19.28
CA GLY A 378 0.95 -19.28 18.67
C GLY A 378 0.52 -19.41 17.20
N LEU A 379 0.18 -18.30 16.53
CA LEU A 379 -0.09 -18.24 15.09
C LEU A 379 1.16 -17.77 14.32
N PRO A 380 1.55 -18.44 13.23
CA PRO A 380 2.61 -17.97 12.34
C PRO A 380 2.23 -16.68 11.60
N VAL A 381 3.05 -15.65 11.73
CA VAL A 381 2.86 -14.30 11.16
C VAL A 381 4.21 -13.73 10.73
N GLU A 382 4.20 -12.75 9.85
CA GLU A 382 5.44 -12.15 9.35
C GLU A 382 6.20 -11.31 10.40
N SER A 383 7.53 -11.25 10.26
CA SER A 383 8.36 -10.17 10.82
C SER A 383 8.29 -8.92 9.93
N TYR A 384 8.81 -7.79 10.38
CA TYR A 384 8.90 -6.60 9.55
C TYR A 384 9.78 -6.83 8.33
N LEU A 385 9.20 -6.61 7.15
CA LEU A 385 9.91 -6.47 5.90
C LEU A 385 10.11 -4.97 5.63
N ASP A 386 11.37 -4.54 5.63
CA ASP A 386 11.69 -3.15 5.30
C ASP A 386 11.57 -2.94 3.78
N THR A 387 10.44 -2.41 3.35
CA THR A 387 10.17 -2.00 1.97
C THR A 387 10.29 -0.48 1.79
N GLY A 388 10.99 0.21 2.71
CA GLY A 388 11.08 1.67 2.72
C GLY A 388 10.00 2.36 3.56
N ASN A 389 9.05 1.62 4.12
CA ASN A 389 7.94 2.14 4.92
C ASN A 389 8.29 2.39 6.41
N ARG A 390 9.56 2.32 6.81
CA ARG A 390 9.99 2.41 8.21
C ARG A 390 9.62 3.73 8.90
N MET A 391 9.63 4.82 8.14
CA MET A 391 9.24 6.17 8.56
C MET A 391 7.80 6.23 9.09
N GLN A 392 6.95 5.32 8.63
CA GLN A 392 5.56 5.22 9.07
C GLN A 392 5.44 4.59 10.46
N LEU A 393 6.51 4.08 11.08
CA LEU A 393 6.49 3.51 12.44
C LEU A 393 7.29 4.30 13.46
N GLU A 394 8.31 5.04 13.06
CA GLU A 394 9.01 6.00 13.91
C GLU A 394 9.49 7.18 13.05
N PRO A 395 9.10 8.43 13.36
CA PRO A 395 9.63 9.60 12.68
C PRO A 395 11.12 9.77 12.99
N GLY A 396 11.97 9.83 11.96
CA GLY A 396 13.41 10.10 12.11
C GLY A 396 14.27 9.41 11.05
N ILE A 397 15.52 9.86 10.89
CA ILE A 397 16.47 9.31 9.90
C ILE A 397 16.82 7.86 10.28
N SER A 398 16.19 6.89 9.63
CA SER A 398 16.69 5.52 9.60
C SER A 398 17.61 5.36 8.39
N PRO A 399 18.83 4.82 8.56
CA PRO A 399 19.68 4.53 7.41
C PRO A 399 18.98 3.50 6.52
N ALA A 400 18.86 3.79 5.22
CA ALA A 400 18.37 2.80 4.27
C ALA A 400 19.20 1.52 4.34
N ARG A 401 18.51 0.41 4.14
CA ARG A 401 19.08 -0.93 4.09
C ARG A 401 18.76 -1.53 2.73
N PRO A 402 19.61 -2.44 2.22
CA PRO A 402 19.32 -3.14 0.98
C PRO A 402 17.95 -3.84 1.05
N ALA A 403 17.24 -3.85 -0.08
CA ALA A 403 15.95 -4.51 -0.23
C ALA A 403 16.03 -5.93 0.33
N ARG A 404 15.18 -6.23 1.31
CA ARG A 404 15.10 -7.56 1.92
C ARG A 404 14.19 -8.44 1.07
N ILE A 405 14.60 -9.69 0.87
CA ILE A 405 13.78 -10.67 0.15
C ILE A 405 12.74 -11.21 1.12
N SER A 406 11.48 -11.30 0.68
CA SER A 406 10.43 -11.91 1.50
C SER A 406 10.71 -13.40 1.74
N CYS A 407 10.43 -13.92 2.94
CA CYS A 407 10.59 -15.34 3.26
C CYS A 407 9.56 -16.26 2.55
N ALA A 408 8.46 -15.69 2.05
CA ALA A 408 7.42 -16.43 1.35
C ALA A 408 6.63 -15.51 0.40
N PRO A 409 5.96 -16.06 -0.63
CA PRO A 409 5.13 -15.28 -1.54
C PRO A 409 3.98 -14.61 -0.80
N LEU A 410 3.77 -13.31 -1.05
CA LEU A 410 2.59 -12.58 -0.61
C LEU A 410 1.42 -12.88 -1.55
N ARG A 411 0.22 -13.09 -1.01
CA ARG A 411 -1.01 -13.31 -1.78
C ARG A 411 -2.15 -12.49 -1.19
N CYS A 412 -2.61 -11.51 -1.97
CA CYS A 412 -3.71 -10.63 -1.58
C CYS A 412 -5.08 -11.18 -2.02
N ASP A 413 -5.13 -12.02 -3.05
CA ASP A 413 -6.38 -12.55 -3.59
C ASP A 413 -6.22 -13.94 -4.30
N GLY A 414 -7.12 -14.23 -5.25
CA GLY A 414 -7.08 -15.44 -6.05
C GLY A 414 -7.58 -16.72 -5.36
N GLN A 415 -7.42 -17.85 -6.06
CA GLN A 415 -7.95 -19.14 -5.62
C GLN A 415 -7.35 -19.61 -4.29
N HIS A 416 -6.10 -19.23 -4.00
CA HIS A 416 -5.40 -19.62 -2.78
C HIS A 416 -6.04 -18.94 -1.55
N VAL A 417 -6.21 -17.62 -1.57
CA VAL A 417 -6.87 -16.86 -0.49
C VAL A 417 -8.32 -17.33 -0.33
N ALA A 418 -9.04 -17.54 -1.43
CA ALA A 418 -10.41 -18.06 -1.39
C ALA A 418 -10.50 -19.45 -0.73
N ARG A 419 -9.52 -20.33 -0.94
CA ARG A 419 -9.43 -21.64 -0.29
C ARG A 419 -9.23 -21.51 1.21
N VAL A 420 -8.30 -20.66 1.65
CA VAL A 420 -8.04 -20.41 3.08
C VAL A 420 -9.28 -19.83 3.76
N ARG A 421 -9.93 -18.82 3.18
CA ARG A 421 -11.19 -18.24 3.70
C ARG A 421 -12.29 -19.28 3.85
N ARG A 422 -12.45 -20.18 2.87
CA ARG A 422 -13.45 -21.26 2.92
C ARG A 422 -13.20 -22.22 4.07
N ARG A 423 -11.94 -22.59 4.32
CA ARG A 423 -11.54 -23.44 5.46
C ARG A 423 -11.82 -22.74 6.79
N LEU A 424 -11.47 -21.46 6.91
CA LEU A 424 -11.74 -20.65 8.10
C LEU A 424 -13.25 -20.55 8.39
N ARG A 425 -14.08 -20.30 7.36
CA ARG A 425 -15.54 -20.28 7.49
C ARG A 425 -16.11 -21.62 7.91
N ALA A 426 -15.69 -22.71 7.26
CA ALA A 426 -16.14 -24.06 7.61
C ALA A 426 -15.79 -24.41 9.06
N ARG A 427 -14.59 -24.05 9.51
CA ARG A 427 -14.16 -24.23 10.89
C ARG A 427 -14.95 -23.38 11.87
N ALA A 428 -15.21 -22.11 11.55
CA ALA A 428 -16.04 -21.24 12.39
C ALA A 428 -17.45 -21.82 12.58
N ALA A 429 -18.06 -22.36 11.51
CA ALA A 429 -19.36 -23.03 11.58
C ALA A 429 -19.34 -24.29 12.46
N LEU A 430 -18.26 -25.07 12.43
CA LEU A 430 -18.12 -26.23 13.32
C LEU A 430 -18.01 -25.85 14.81
N ARG A 431 -17.56 -24.63 15.12
CA ARG A 431 -17.41 -24.13 16.49
C ARG A 431 -18.68 -23.51 17.06
N THR A 432 -19.65 -23.15 16.22
CA THR A 432 -20.95 -22.63 16.65
C THR A 432 -22.00 -23.74 16.87
N LEU A 433 -21.69 -24.98 16.49
CA LEU A 433 -22.55 -26.14 16.76
C LEU A 433 -22.49 -26.51 18.26
N PRO A 434 -23.64 -26.75 18.92
CA PRO A 434 -23.65 -27.27 20.29
C PRO A 434 -22.95 -28.64 20.33
N PRO A 435 -22.26 -28.99 21.42
CA PRO A 435 -21.56 -30.27 21.52
C PRO A 435 -22.54 -31.42 21.30
N ALA A 436 -22.16 -32.37 20.45
CA ALA A 436 -22.94 -33.58 20.21
C ALA A 436 -23.17 -34.28 21.56
N ARG A 437 -24.44 -34.45 21.94
CA ARG A 437 -24.82 -35.23 23.12
C ARG A 437 -24.23 -36.63 22.97
N THR A 438 -23.22 -36.94 23.77
CA THR A 438 -22.76 -38.31 23.97
C THR A 438 -23.91 -39.11 24.56
N ALA A 439 -24.43 -40.07 23.80
CA ALA A 439 -25.41 -41.01 24.32
C ALA A 439 -24.77 -41.79 25.49
N ALA A 440 -25.33 -41.63 26.69
CA ALA A 440 -24.90 -42.38 27.86
C ALA A 440 -25.13 -43.89 27.63
N PRO A 441 -24.26 -44.77 28.17
CA PRO A 441 -24.46 -46.21 28.06
C PRO A 441 -25.73 -46.62 28.83
N ASN A 442 -26.56 -47.44 28.20
CA ASN A 442 -27.78 -48.03 28.78
C ASN A 442 -27.48 -48.63 30.16
N SER A 443 -28.03 -48.04 31.22
CA SER A 443 -28.08 -48.67 32.55
C SER A 443 -29.24 -49.67 32.60
N GLU A 444 -28.92 -50.87 33.06
CA GLU A 444 -29.80 -52.02 33.15
C GLU A 444 -31.07 -51.73 33.97
N ARG A 445 -32.24 -52.00 33.38
CA ARG A 445 -33.54 -52.00 34.09
C ARG A 445 -33.57 -53.17 35.07
N ARG A 446 -33.39 -52.87 36.36
CA ARG A 446 -33.74 -53.77 37.47
C ARG A 446 -35.26 -53.79 37.62
N LEU A 447 -35.89 -54.92 37.32
CA LEU A 447 -37.32 -55.17 37.53
C LEU A 447 -37.60 -55.43 39.02
N THR A 448 -38.42 -54.59 39.64
CA THR A 448 -39.05 -54.87 40.94
C THR A 448 -40.38 -55.61 40.74
N PRO A 449 -40.72 -56.63 41.56
CA PRO A 449 -41.96 -57.38 41.42
C PRO A 449 -43.16 -56.63 42.04
N PRO A 450 -44.40 -56.85 41.55
CA PRO A 450 -45.57 -56.15 42.03
C PRO A 450 -46.08 -56.69 43.38
N ALA A 451 -46.59 -55.77 44.21
CA ALA A 451 -47.16 -56.05 45.52
C ALA A 451 -48.53 -56.77 45.43
N VAL A 452 -48.72 -57.73 46.33
CA VAL A 452 -49.96 -58.50 46.54
C VAL A 452 -50.98 -57.65 47.31
N PRO A 453 -52.26 -57.56 46.89
CA PRO A 453 -53.32 -56.97 47.71
C PRO A 453 -53.93 -58.01 48.67
N ALA A 454 -54.24 -57.57 49.88
CA ALA A 454 -54.80 -58.38 50.96
C ALA A 454 -56.29 -58.75 50.75
N ARG A 455 -56.64 -59.90 51.31
CA ARG A 455 -57.88 -60.70 51.27
C ARG A 455 -59.21 -59.96 51.53
N CYS A 456 -60.25 -60.41 50.82
CA CYS A 456 -61.47 -61.03 51.41
C CYS A 456 -62.04 -62.04 50.41
#